data_AF-H5Y3L9-F1
#
_entry.id   AF-H5Y3L9-F1
#
_cell.length_a   1.000
_cell.length_b   1.000
_cell.length_c   1.000
_cell.angle_alpha   90.00
_cell.angle_beta   90.00
_cell.angle_gamma   90.00
#
_symmetry.space_group_name_H-M   'P 1'
#
loop_
_entity.id
_entity.type
_entity.pdbx_description
1 polymer ?
#
loop_
_entity_poly.entity_id
_entity_poly.type
_entity_poly.pdbx_seq_one_letter_code
_entity_poly.pdbx_strand_id
1 'polypeptide(L)'
;MPGQLVEFKIQFEKQPFVVVPYNQNHWVAIQDYQGMPLDEIISLWTVFNRHLLRGIGRIPEEKLGYVCDIGDNQFCTFWELIQDYLRHMEHHLKQIFGRSEF
;
A
#
# COMPACT_ATOMS: atom_id res chain seq x y z
N MET A 1 -3.19 -5.27 5.58
CA MET A 1 -3.07 -4.70 4.22
C MET A 1 -4.30 -3.85 3.84
N PRO A 2 -4.48 -2.64 4.40
CA PRO A 2 -5.37 -1.64 3.75
C PRO A 2 -4.83 -0.20 3.66
N GLY A 3 -3.60 0.08 4.10
CA GLY A 3 -2.97 1.42 3.96
C GLY A 3 -2.33 1.66 2.60
N GLN A 4 -2.71 0.85 1.63
CA GLN A 4 -1.91 0.56 0.44
C GLN A 4 -2.43 1.22 -0.84
N LEU A 5 -3.58 1.88 -0.74
CA LEU A 5 -4.04 2.83 -1.75
C LEU A 5 -3.84 4.22 -1.18
N VAL A 6 -2.58 4.66 -1.06
CA VAL A 6 -2.37 6.08 -1.23
C VAL A 6 -2.62 6.30 -2.71
N GLU A 7 -3.81 6.83 -2.96
CA GLU A 7 -4.56 6.63 -4.17
C GLU A 7 -3.77 7.13 -5.39
N PHE A 8 -4.02 6.55 -6.57
CA PHE A 8 -3.65 7.21 -7.83
C PHE A 8 -4.17 8.66 -7.91
N LYS A 9 -5.07 9.06 -7.00
CA LYS A 9 -5.47 10.45 -6.77
C LYS A 9 -4.32 11.38 -6.42
N ILE A 10 -3.22 10.95 -5.78
CA ILE A 10 -2.06 11.83 -5.53
C ILE A 10 -1.62 12.56 -6.80
N GLN A 11 -1.69 11.86 -7.94
CA GLN A 11 -1.33 12.39 -9.26
C GLN A 11 -2.20 13.58 -9.72
N PHE A 12 -3.36 13.78 -9.10
CA PHE A 12 -4.40 14.72 -9.51
C PHE A 12 -4.76 15.72 -8.41
N GLU A 13 -4.20 15.56 -7.21
CA GLU A 13 -4.47 16.39 -6.04
C GLU A 13 -3.40 17.48 -5.86
N LYS A 14 -3.72 18.48 -5.03
CA LYS A 14 -2.77 19.53 -4.66
C LYS A 14 -1.70 18.99 -3.72
N GLN A 15 -0.51 19.60 -3.80
CA GLN A 15 0.59 19.30 -2.90
C GLN A 15 0.59 20.24 -1.67
N PRO A 16 0.96 19.75 -0.48
CA PRO A 16 1.24 18.34 -0.18
C PRO A 16 -0.05 17.51 -0.18
N PHE A 17 0.01 16.28 -0.69
CA PHE A 17 -1.08 15.33 -0.55
C PHE A 17 -1.13 14.84 0.89
N VAL A 18 -2.25 15.03 1.58
CA VAL A 18 -2.41 14.60 2.98
C VAL A 18 -2.84 13.13 3.02
N VAL A 19 -1.97 12.28 3.57
CA VAL A 19 -2.29 10.86 3.79
C VAL A 19 -3.21 10.74 5.01
N VAL A 20 -4.43 10.29 4.76
CA VAL A 20 -5.45 10.17 5.81
C VAL A 20 -5.24 8.87 6.60
N PRO A 21 -5.10 8.92 7.94
CA PRO A 21 -4.99 7.71 8.75
C PRO A 21 -6.30 6.93 8.76
N TYR A 22 -6.23 5.63 8.97
CA TYR A 22 -7.39 4.74 9.02
C TYR A 22 -7.26 3.73 10.17
N ASN A 23 -8.40 3.26 10.70
CA ASN A 23 -8.42 2.25 11.75
C ASN A 23 -8.21 0.85 11.14
N GLN A 24 -6.95 0.41 11.12
CA GLN A 24 -6.55 -0.82 10.45
C GLN A 24 -7.28 -2.06 10.97
N ASN A 25 -7.47 -2.16 12.29
CA ASN A 25 -8.11 -3.32 12.91
C ASN A 25 -9.60 -3.40 12.57
N HIS A 26 -10.31 -2.27 12.61
CA HIS A 26 -11.73 -2.24 12.23
C HIS A 26 -11.93 -2.60 10.75
N TRP A 27 -11.02 -2.15 9.88
CA TRP A 27 -11.08 -2.45 8.45
C TRP A 27 -10.81 -3.92 8.13
N VAL A 28 -9.89 -4.56 8.86
CA VAL A 28 -9.66 -6.01 8.73
C VAL A 28 -10.87 -6.77 9.25
N ALA A 29 -11.45 -6.35 10.38
CA ALA A 29 -12.59 -7.03 10.98
C ALA A 29 -13.83 -7.04 10.07
N ILE A 30 -14.18 -5.91 9.45
CA ILE A 30 -15.38 -5.83 8.59
C ILE A 30 -15.22 -6.57 7.25
N GLN A 31 -13.98 -6.77 6.79
CA GLN A 31 -13.69 -7.53 5.57
C GLN A 31 -13.71 -9.05 5.78
N ASP A 32 -13.75 -9.51 7.03
CA ASP A 32 -13.94 -10.92 7.43
C ASP A 32 -13.05 -11.91 6.67
N TYR A 33 -11.77 -11.57 6.49
CA TYR A 33 -10.82 -12.46 5.83
C TYR A 33 -10.69 -13.81 6.55
N GLN A 34 -10.92 -13.85 7.86
CA GLN A 34 -10.90 -15.09 8.65
C GLN A 34 -12.04 -16.04 8.29
N GLY A 35 -13.18 -15.53 7.80
CA GLY A 35 -14.30 -16.30 7.30
C GLY A 35 -14.20 -16.69 5.81
N MET A 36 -13.21 -16.15 5.07
CA MET A 36 -13.05 -16.41 3.64
C MET A 36 -12.25 -17.69 3.33
N PRO A 37 -12.58 -18.41 2.23
CA PRO A 37 -11.72 -19.46 1.70
C PRO A 37 -10.31 -18.95 1.37
N LEU A 38 -9.30 -19.73 1.70
CA LEU A 38 -7.89 -19.34 1.55
C LEU A 38 -7.53 -19.00 0.09
N ASP A 39 -8.04 -19.76 -0.87
CA ASP A 39 -7.81 -19.57 -2.30
C ASP A 39 -8.41 -18.26 -2.83
N GLU A 40 -9.55 -17.83 -2.29
CA GLU A 40 -10.14 -16.52 -2.58
C GLU A 40 -9.27 -15.39 -2.04
N ILE A 41 -8.74 -15.52 -0.81
CA ILE A 41 -7.84 -14.52 -0.20
C ILE A 41 -6.58 -14.37 -1.04
N ILE A 42 -5.95 -15.49 -1.43
CA ILE A 42 -4.73 -15.49 -2.26
C ILE A 42 -5.02 -14.89 -3.64
N SER A 43 -6.15 -15.25 -4.25
CA SER A 43 -6.56 -14.71 -5.56
C SER A 43 -6.81 -13.21 -5.50
N LEU A 44 -7.54 -12.73 -4.49
CA LEU A 44 -7.80 -11.33 -4.25
C LEU A 44 -6.49 -10.55 -4.10
N TRP A 45 -5.61 -11.01 -3.21
CA TRP A 45 -4.29 -10.40 -2.98
C TRP A 45 -3.48 -10.33 -4.28
N THR A 46 -3.44 -11.43 -5.05
CA THR A 46 -2.65 -11.51 -6.28
C THR A 46 -3.17 -10.56 -7.36
N VAL A 47 -4.48 -10.54 -7.60
CA VAL A 47 -5.11 -9.67 -8.62
C VAL A 47 -4.95 -8.20 -8.24
N PHE A 48 -5.16 -7.87 -6.96
CA PHE A 48 -5.02 -6.51 -6.46
C PHE A 48 -3.59 -5.99 -6.61
N ASN A 49 -2.59 -6.76 -6.20
CA ASN A 49 -1.18 -6.37 -6.33
C ASN A 49 -0.76 -6.18 -7.79
N ARG A 50 -1.20 -7.05 -8.70
CA ARG A 50 -0.96 -6.87 -10.14
C ARG A 50 -1.62 -5.62 -10.68
N HIS A 51 -2.80 -5.26 -10.20
CA HIS A 51 -3.47 -4.02 -10.58
C HIS A 51 -2.68 -2.80 -10.10
N LEU A 52 -2.19 -2.80 -8.86
CA LEU A 52 -1.35 -1.73 -8.32
C LEU A 52 -0.08 -1.53 -9.15
N LEU A 53 0.65 -2.61 -9.48
CA LEU A 53 1.85 -2.53 -10.32
C LEU A 53 1.57 -1.89 -11.70
N ARG A 54 0.42 -2.21 -12.31
CA ARG A 54 0.01 -1.62 -13.60
C ARG A 54 -0.26 -0.13 -13.52
N GLY A 55 -0.78 0.36 -12.40
CA GLY A 55 -1.01 1.79 -12.21
C GLY A 55 0.26 2.52 -11.80
N ILE A 56 1.09 1.91 -10.93
CA ILE A 56 2.42 2.45 -10.57
C ILE A 56 3.27 2.63 -11.81
N GLY A 57 3.31 1.63 -12.70
CA GLY A 57 4.05 1.72 -13.98
C GLY A 57 3.48 2.73 -14.98
N ARG A 58 2.37 3.41 -14.66
CA ARG A 58 1.78 4.50 -15.47
C ARG A 58 1.92 5.87 -14.82
N ILE A 59 2.50 5.97 -13.63
CA ILE A 59 2.73 7.26 -12.97
C ILE A 59 3.79 8.02 -13.79
N PRO A 60 3.51 9.25 -14.25
CA PRO A 60 4.53 10.08 -14.89
C PRO A 60 5.68 10.37 -13.94
N GLU A 61 6.92 10.34 -14.45
CA GLU A 61 8.14 10.47 -13.64
C GLU A 61 8.15 11.78 -12.83
N GLU A 62 7.67 12.87 -13.41
CA GLU A 62 7.58 14.17 -12.75
C GLU A 62 6.64 14.18 -11.54
N LYS A 63 5.71 13.22 -11.44
CA LYS A 63 4.79 13.09 -10.31
C LYS A 63 5.35 12.27 -9.16
N LEU A 64 6.42 11.51 -9.38
CA LEU A 64 7.07 10.71 -8.32
C LEU A 64 7.67 11.59 -7.22
N GLY A 65 8.02 12.84 -7.56
CA GLY A 65 8.49 13.85 -6.60
C GLY A 65 7.40 14.59 -5.83
N TYR A 66 6.11 14.27 -6.02
CA TYR A 66 5.04 14.98 -5.31
C TYR A 66 5.16 14.77 -3.80
N VAL A 67 5.02 15.86 -3.05
CA VAL A 67 5.14 15.84 -1.59
C VAL A 67 3.87 15.27 -0.97
N CYS A 68 4.04 14.33 -0.05
CA CYS A 68 3.01 13.72 0.77
C CYS A 68 3.24 14.10 2.24
N ASP A 69 2.19 14.57 2.92
CA ASP A 69 2.15 14.74 4.37
C ASP A 69 1.63 13.44 4.98
N ILE A 70 2.47 12.77 5.77
CA ILE A 70 2.14 11.47 6.39
C ILE A 70 1.73 11.62 7.87
N GLY A 71 1.48 12.84 8.34
CA GLY A 71 1.18 13.15 9.73
C GLY A 71 2.42 13.36 10.58
N ASP A 72 2.22 13.79 11.83
CA ASP A 72 3.29 14.03 12.82
C ASP A 72 4.43 14.94 12.32
N ASN A 73 4.10 15.90 11.46
CA ASN A 73 5.05 16.82 10.81
C ASN A 73 6.13 16.08 9.99
N GLN A 74 5.81 14.88 9.50
CA GLN A 74 6.65 14.09 8.61
C GLN A 74 6.15 14.19 7.17
N PHE A 75 7.09 14.29 6.24
CA PHE A 75 6.83 14.41 4.82
C PHE A 75 7.69 13.42 4.06
N CYS A 76 7.15 12.90 2.97
CA CYS A 76 7.90 12.08 2.01
C CYS A 76 7.49 12.40 0.58
N THR A 77 8.24 11.91 -0.37
CA THR A 77 7.87 11.90 -1.78
C THR A 77 6.92 10.76 -2.09
N PHE A 78 6.13 10.90 -3.16
CA PHE A 78 5.29 9.80 -3.64
C PHE A 78 6.14 8.55 -3.97
N TRP A 79 7.35 8.74 -4.49
CA TRP A 79 8.30 7.64 -4.68
C TRP A 79 8.64 6.90 -3.38
N GLU A 80 9.00 7.61 -2.32
CA GLU A 80 9.33 7.00 -1.03
C GLU A 80 8.15 6.23 -0.44
N LEU A 81 6.93 6.72 -0.66
CA LEU A 81 5.70 6.06 -0.25
C LEU A 81 5.45 4.74 -1.03
N ILE A 82 5.72 4.73 -2.34
CA ILE A 82 5.70 3.51 -3.16
C ILE A 82 6.77 2.51 -2.68
N GLN A 83 7.96 2.99 -2.34
CA GLN A 83 9.02 2.12 -1.82
C GLN A 83 8.68 1.57 -0.43
N ASP A 84 8.00 2.35 0.40
CA ASP A 84 7.56 1.91 1.72
C ASP A 84 6.53 0.80 1.64
N TYR A 85 5.58 0.91 0.72
CA TYR A 85 4.64 -0.15 0.37
C TYR A 85 5.35 -1.48 0.09
N LEU A 86 6.43 -1.46 -0.72
CA LEU A 86 7.16 -2.67 -1.11
C LEU A 86 7.90 -3.28 0.09
N ARG A 87 8.60 -2.46 0.88
CA ARG A 87 9.27 -2.90 2.11
C ARG A 87 8.29 -3.50 3.12
N HIS A 88 7.13 -2.89 3.26
CA HIS A 88 6.09 -3.34 4.19
C HIS A 88 5.49 -4.69 3.75
N MET A 89 5.29 -4.89 2.44
CA MET A 89 4.87 -6.19 1.92
C MET A 89 5.93 -7.27 2.17
N GLU A 90 7.20 -6.98 1.89
CA GLU A 90 8.30 -7.92 2.13
C GLU A 90 8.38 -8.29 3.62
N HIS A 91 8.21 -7.31 4.52
CA HIS A 91 8.13 -7.54 5.96
C HIS A 91 7.03 -8.54 6.32
N HIS A 92 5.81 -8.36 5.79
CA HIS A 92 4.70 -9.29 6.05
C HIS A 92 4.93 -10.67 5.46
N LEU A 93 5.50 -10.78 4.25
CA LEU A 93 5.85 -12.09 3.68
C LEU A 93 6.87 -12.82 4.57
N LYS A 94 7.87 -12.11 5.09
CA LYS A 94 8.84 -12.66 6.06
C LYS A 94 8.17 -13.12 7.36
N GLN A 95 7.16 -12.39 7.85
CA GLN A 95 6.38 -12.80 9.02
C GLN A 95 5.58 -14.09 8.76
N ILE A 96 4.99 -14.24 7.57
CA ILE A 96 4.17 -15.39 7.19
C ILE A 96 5.02 -16.65 7.02
N PHE A 97 6.11 -16.54 6.26
CA PHE A 97 6.92 -17.71 5.91
C PHE A 97 7.98 -18.03 6.96
N GLY A 98 8.26 -17.10 7.89
CA GLY A 98 9.41 -17.19 8.79
C GLY A 98 10.72 -17.11 8.00
N ARG A 99 11.80 -16.68 8.63
CA ARG A 99 13.13 -16.91 8.05
C ARG A 99 13.38 -18.42 8.01
N SER A 100 13.35 -19.04 6.83
CA SER A 100 14.34 -20.08 6.51
C SER A 100 15.52 -19.35 5.88
N GLU A 101 16.62 -19.21 6.62
CA GLU A 101 17.90 -18.83 6.05
C GLU A 101 18.25 -19.88 4.97
N PHE A 102 18.50 -19.42 3.74
CA PHE A 102 19.29 -20.15 2.75
C PHE A 102 20.65 -19.49 2.67
#